data_AF-A0A813VFZ6-F1
#
_entry.id   AF-A0A813VFZ6-F1
#
_cell.length_a   1.000
_cell.length_b   1.000
_cell.length_c   1.000
_cell.angle_alpha   90.00
_cell.angle_beta   90.00
_cell.angle_gamma   90.00
#
_symmetry.space_group_name_H-M   'P 1'
#
loop_
_entity.id
_entity.type
_entity.pdbx_description
1 polymer ?
#
loop_
_entity_poly.entity_id
_entity_poly.type
_entity_poly.pdbx_seq_one_letter_code
_entity_poly.pdbx_strand_id
1 'polypeptide(L)'
;MLDRIRTFLLDDPVWANNSSSAMGNNISPLSNIDDTHDFHRIWSALQFVYCLPTRHENDMNIEQLYGEGLNFAGCTIIRLLNEHRKFETFDFTYHLFKINRSDQKEDEVKNVSLPTFTERIRKFQILNQQIFACLNKYLCHTTTDEIPVEQVKCLTPMTLQTIQSSMPIYQHSRLPGTTSEC
;
A
#
# COMPACT_ATOMS: atom_id res chain seq x y z
N MET A 1 11.09 5.47 -18.21
CA MET A 1 10.68 6.81 -17.67
C MET A 1 10.22 6.69 -16.22
N LEU A 2 9.25 5.82 -15.91
CA LEU A 2 8.75 5.62 -14.55
C LEU A 2 9.84 5.19 -13.54
N ASP A 3 10.79 4.34 -13.95
CA ASP A 3 11.90 3.95 -13.06
C ASP A 3 12.82 5.12 -12.71
N ARG A 4 13.03 6.06 -13.62
CA ARG A 4 13.79 7.28 -13.34
C ARG A 4 13.07 8.16 -12.32
N ILE A 5 11.74 8.27 -12.42
CA ILE A 5 10.92 8.98 -11.44
C ILE A 5 11.01 8.30 -10.08
N ARG A 6 11.00 6.95 -10.05
CA ARG A 6 11.20 6.19 -8.81
C ARG A 6 12.51 6.56 -8.13
N THR A 7 13.61 6.64 -8.87
CA THR A 7 14.92 7.04 -8.30
C THR A 7 14.83 8.40 -7.61
N PHE A 8 14.27 9.41 -8.27
CA PHE A 8 14.12 10.75 -7.67
C PHE A 8 13.30 10.75 -6.38
N LEU A 9 12.27 9.89 -6.30
CA LEU A 9 11.45 9.77 -5.09
C LEU A 9 12.19 9.05 -3.96
N LEU A 10 12.96 8.01 -4.28
CA LEU A 10 13.70 7.21 -3.29
C LEU A 10 14.98 7.87 -2.79
N ASP A 11 15.49 8.89 -3.51
CA ASP A 11 16.65 9.67 -3.05
C ASP A 11 16.31 10.62 -1.88
N ASP A 12 15.02 10.97 -1.70
CA ASP A 12 14.57 11.87 -0.65
C ASP A 12 14.15 11.08 0.62
N PRO A 13 14.75 11.35 1.79
CA PRO A 13 14.45 10.63 3.04
C PRO A 13 12.99 10.76 3.49
N VAL A 14 12.27 11.81 3.09
CA VAL A 14 10.84 11.99 3.42
C VAL A 14 10.00 10.85 2.85
N TRP A 15 10.38 10.34 1.67
CA TRP A 15 9.67 9.25 0.98
C TRP A 15 10.39 7.90 1.12
N ALA A 16 11.73 7.93 1.22
CA ALA A 16 12.56 6.72 1.31
C ALA A 16 12.39 5.96 2.62
N ASN A 17 12.27 6.67 3.76
CA ASN A 17 12.21 6.03 5.09
C ASN A 17 10.99 5.11 5.28
N ASN A 18 9.94 5.27 4.48
CA ASN A 18 8.77 4.39 4.48
C ASN A 18 8.96 3.12 3.63
N SER A 19 9.88 3.18 2.66
CA SER A 19 10.31 2.04 1.84
C SER A 19 11.20 1.07 2.64
N SER A 20 11.87 1.58 3.68
CA SER A 20 12.93 0.90 4.43
C SER A 20 12.47 0.14 5.69
N SER A 21 11.16 -0.04 5.93
CA SER A 21 10.69 -1.04 6.89
C SER A 21 11.09 -2.50 6.50
N ALA A 22 11.64 -2.67 5.30
CA ALA A 22 12.32 -3.89 4.87
C ALA A 22 13.80 -4.01 5.30
N MET A 23 14.50 -2.93 5.71
CA MET A 23 15.96 -2.94 5.87
C MET A 23 16.50 -2.23 7.13
N GLY A 24 15.84 -2.45 8.27
CA GLY A 24 16.35 -2.06 9.58
C GLY A 24 15.83 -2.99 10.66
N ASN A 25 16.75 -3.66 11.37
CA ASN A 25 16.44 -4.52 12.51
C ASN A 25 15.80 -3.68 13.62
N ASN A 26 14.46 -3.76 13.74
CA ASN A 26 13.63 -3.63 14.95
C ASN A 26 12.17 -3.55 14.50
N ILE A 27 11.61 -4.68 14.05
CA ILE A 27 10.18 -4.79 13.77
C ILE A 27 9.47 -4.99 15.10
N SER A 28 8.81 -3.95 15.59
CA SER A 28 7.51 -4.13 16.22
C SER A 28 6.54 -4.56 15.11
N PRO A 29 5.87 -5.73 15.20
CA PRO A 29 4.99 -6.24 14.13
C PRO A 29 3.77 -5.35 13.85
N LEU A 30 3.54 -4.38 14.74
CA LEU A 30 2.66 -3.24 14.54
C LEU A 30 3.53 -1.99 14.58
N SER A 31 4.15 -1.61 13.47
CA SER A 31 4.48 -0.19 13.28
C SER A 31 3.15 0.54 13.47
N ASN A 32 3.07 1.41 14.47
CA ASN A 32 1.85 2.10 14.88
C ASN A 32 1.14 2.58 13.61
N ILE A 33 -0.04 2.02 13.31
CA ILE A 33 -0.73 2.29 12.04
C ILE A 33 -0.89 3.79 11.88
N ASP A 34 -1.04 4.53 12.98
CA ASP A 34 -1.22 5.98 12.99
C ASP A 34 0.04 6.83 12.79
N ASP A 35 1.26 6.31 13.02
CA ASP A 35 2.53 7.07 12.93
C ASP A 35 3.32 6.81 11.62
N THR A 36 2.63 6.47 10.53
CA THR A 36 3.29 6.32 9.22
C THR A 36 3.27 7.65 8.47
N HIS A 37 4.43 8.16 8.07
CA HIS A 37 4.55 9.35 7.20
C HIS A 37 4.39 8.99 5.72
N ASP A 38 3.53 8.03 5.41
CA ASP A 38 3.36 7.47 4.06
C ASP A 38 2.65 8.48 3.14
N PHE A 39 3.11 8.58 1.89
CA PHE A 39 2.53 9.50 0.91
C PHE A 39 1.04 9.24 0.68
N HIS A 40 0.62 7.96 0.69
CA HIS A 40 -0.77 7.59 0.49
C HIS A 40 -1.71 8.23 1.53
N ARG A 41 -1.26 8.55 2.75
CA ARG A 41 -2.10 9.23 3.75
C ARG A 41 -2.42 10.67 3.33
N ILE A 42 -1.40 11.39 2.85
CA ILE A 42 -1.57 12.74 2.31
C ILE A 42 -2.47 12.68 1.08
N TRP A 43 -2.27 11.67 0.21
CA TRP A 43 -3.13 11.48 -0.95
C TRP A 43 -4.58 11.17 -0.59
N SER A 44 -4.84 10.33 0.43
CA SER A 44 -6.19 10.07 0.95
C SER A 44 -6.87 11.34 1.47
N ALA A 45 -6.11 12.23 2.12
CA ALA A 45 -6.63 13.53 2.56
C ALA A 45 -6.96 14.45 1.38
N LEU A 46 -6.10 14.51 0.35
CA LEU A 46 -6.41 15.23 -0.88
C LEU A 46 -7.64 14.65 -1.58
N GLN A 47 -7.75 13.33 -1.65
CA GLN A 47 -8.92 12.64 -2.20
C GLN A 47 -10.19 12.98 -1.47
N PHE A 48 -10.14 13.02 -0.14
CA PHE A 48 -11.27 13.49 0.65
C PHE A 48 -11.72 14.89 0.22
N VAL A 49 -10.79 15.83 0.08
CA VAL A 49 -11.08 17.22 -0.32
C VAL A 49 -11.66 17.31 -1.72
N TYR A 50 -11.04 16.67 -2.71
CA TYR A 50 -11.48 16.80 -4.11
C TYR A 50 -12.74 15.99 -4.43
N CYS A 51 -13.08 15.01 -3.59
CA CYS A 51 -14.37 14.33 -3.67
C CYS A 51 -15.52 15.20 -3.15
N LEU A 52 -15.25 16.23 -2.32
CA LEU A 52 -16.32 17.10 -1.80
C LEU A 52 -17.10 17.72 -2.97
N PRO A 53 -18.43 17.74 -2.91
CA PRO A 53 -19.24 18.46 -3.88
C PRO A 53 -18.90 19.96 -3.86
N THR A 54 -18.95 20.61 -5.02
CA THR A 54 -18.84 22.07 -5.09
C THR A 54 -19.99 22.73 -4.36
N ARG A 55 -19.69 23.86 -3.71
CA ARG A 55 -20.67 24.58 -2.89
C ARG A 55 -21.53 25.52 -3.72
N HIS A 56 -20.99 26.02 -4.83
CA HIS A 56 -21.68 26.92 -5.75
C HIS A 56 -21.75 26.33 -7.16
N GLU A 57 -22.83 26.61 -7.87
CA GLU A 57 -23.12 26.09 -9.21
C GLU A 57 -22.08 26.50 -10.27
N ASN A 58 -21.40 27.63 -10.06
CA ASN A 58 -20.35 28.15 -10.95
C ASN A 58 -18.93 27.72 -10.54
N ASP A 59 -18.77 26.99 -9.44
CA ASP A 59 -17.46 26.51 -9.02
C ASP A 59 -17.02 25.36 -9.92
N MET A 60 -15.78 25.45 -10.39
CA MET A 60 -15.18 24.40 -11.20
C MET A 60 -14.74 23.23 -10.31
N ASN A 61 -15.15 22.01 -10.69
CA ASN A 61 -14.65 20.81 -10.04
C ASN A 61 -13.19 20.54 -10.44
N ILE A 62 -12.49 19.72 -9.64
CA ILE A 62 -11.09 19.37 -9.89
C ILE A 62 -10.88 18.67 -11.24
N GLU A 63 -11.84 17.87 -11.69
CA GLU A 63 -11.81 17.19 -12.98
C GLU A 63 -11.88 18.19 -14.15
N GLN A 64 -12.49 19.36 -13.95
CA GLN A 64 -12.53 20.40 -14.98
C GLN A 64 -11.25 21.25 -14.97
N LEU A 65 -10.62 21.43 -13.80
CA LEU A 65 -9.39 22.20 -13.65
C LEU A 65 -8.14 21.43 -14.08
N TYR A 66 -8.05 20.15 -13.74
CA TYR A 66 -6.84 19.34 -13.89
C TYR A 66 -7.03 18.07 -14.73
N GLY A 67 -8.27 17.75 -15.13
CA GLY A 67 -8.58 16.49 -15.81
C GLY A 67 -8.22 15.27 -14.96
N GLU A 68 -7.80 14.20 -15.63
CA GLU A 68 -7.32 12.97 -14.97
C GLU A 68 -5.84 13.04 -14.58
N GLY A 69 -5.12 14.09 -15.01
CA GLY A 69 -3.68 14.23 -14.80
C GLY A 69 -3.29 14.26 -13.31
N LEU A 70 -4.14 14.87 -12.48
CA LEU A 70 -3.97 14.88 -11.02
C LEU A 70 -3.95 13.45 -10.45
N ASN A 71 -4.94 12.64 -10.82
CA ASN A 71 -5.05 11.25 -10.35
C ASN A 71 -3.92 10.38 -10.91
N PHE A 72 -3.55 10.57 -12.17
CA PHE A 72 -2.39 9.89 -12.75
C PHE A 72 -1.11 10.21 -11.97
N ALA A 73 -0.88 11.47 -11.60
CA ALA A 73 0.28 11.86 -10.81
C ALA A 73 0.29 11.20 -9.42
N GLY A 74 -0.81 11.32 -8.67
CA GLY A 74 -0.90 10.75 -7.31
C GLY A 74 -0.80 9.23 -7.29
N CYS A 75 -1.58 8.53 -8.14
CA CYS A 75 -1.51 7.08 -8.26
C CYS A 75 -0.13 6.60 -8.74
N THR A 76 0.55 7.36 -9.60
CA THR A 76 1.93 7.03 -10.00
C THR A 76 2.87 7.07 -8.81
N ILE A 77 2.86 8.13 -8.00
CA ILE A 77 3.73 8.24 -6.82
C ILE A 77 3.43 7.11 -5.83
N ILE A 78 2.16 6.88 -5.48
CA ILE A 78 1.73 5.76 -4.61
C ILE A 78 2.27 4.43 -5.13
N ARG A 79 2.18 4.21 -6.45
CA ARG A 79 2.62 2.95 -7.05
C ARG A 79 4.13 2.79 -7.05
N LEU A 80 4.88 3.87 -7.29
CA LEU A 80 6.34 3.86 -7.32
C LEU A 80 6.95 3.69 -5.92
N LEU A 81 6.30 4.23 -4.88
CA LEU A 81 6.66 4.02 -3.47
C LEU A 81 6.16 2.67 -2.90
N ASN A 82 5.51 1.85 -3.72
CA ASN A 82 4.94 0.56 -3.33
C ASN A 82 3.88 0.64 -2.20
N GLU A 83 3.17 1.76 -2.11
CA GLU A 83 2.15 2.01 -1.08
C GLU A 83 0.72 1.66 -1.53
N HIS A 84 0.54 1.10 -2.74
CA HIS A 84 -0.77 0.84 -3.32
C HIS A 84 -1.70 0.00 -2.43
N ARG A 85 -1.21 -1.09 -1.83
CA ARG A 85 -2.04 -1.95 -0.95
C ARG A 85 -2.45 -1.24 0.34
N LYS A 86 -1.56 -0.38 0.87
CA LYS A 86 -1.86 0.44 2.05
C LYS A 86 -2.95 1.46 1.70
N PHE A 87 -2.80 2.16 0.57
CA PHE A 87 -3.81 3.10 0.07
C PHE A 87 -5.19 2.45 -0.08
N GLU A 88 -5.28 1.30 -0.76
CA GLU A 88 -6.56 0.62 -0.97
C GLU A 88 -7.24 0.19 0.35
N THR A 89 -6.43 -0.12 1.36
CA THR A 89 -6.91 -0.58 2.68
C THR A 89 -7.29 0.57 3.60
N PHE A 90 -6.49 1.65 3.62
CA PHE A 90 -6.55 2.72 4.62
C PHE A 90 -7.02 4.08 4.08
N ASP A 91 -7.43 4.18 2.82
CA ASP A 91 -8.01 5.42 2.29
C ASP A 91 -9.34 5.79 2.99
N PHE A 92 -9.40 7.03 3.48
CA PHE A 92 -10.53 7.55 4.24
C PHE A 92 -11.83 7.55 3.44
N THR A 93 -11.76 7.91 2.16
CA THR A 93 -12.95 8.00 1.31
C THR A 93 -13.49 6.62 0.95
N TYR A 94 -12.62 5.65 0.69
CA TYR A 94 -13.00 4.27 0.40
C TYR A 94 -13.64 3.64 1.64
N HIS A 95 -13.10 3.92 2.83
CA HIS A 95 -13.71 3.49 4.08
C HIS A 95 -15.10 4.10 4.29
N LEU A 96 -15.23 5.43 4.10
CA LEU A 96 -16.51 6.12 4.19
C LEU A 96 -17.55 5.56 3.21
N PHE A 97 -17.17 5.33 1.96
CA PHE A 97 -18.05 4.72 0.96
C PHE A 97 -18.50 3.31 1.36
N LYS A 98 -17.60 2.49 1.91
CA LYS A 98 -17.94 1.14 2.40
C LYS A 98 -18.95 1.20 3.54
N ILE A 99 -18.77 2.12 4.50
CA ILE A 99 -19.72 2.32 5.61
C ILE A 99 -21.07 2.82 5.07
N ASN A 100 -21.07 3.85 4.23
CA ASN A 100 -22.32 4.40 3.70
C ASN A 100 -23.10 3.38 2.85
N ARG A 101 -22.40 2.53 2.10
CA ARG A 101 -23.04 1.44 1.35
C ARG A 101 -23.72 0.42 2.28
N SER A 102 -23.23 0.26 3.50
CA SER A 102 -23.78 -0.67 4.49
C SER A 102 -24.96 -0.07 5.28
N ASP A 103 -24.90 1.22 5.61
CA ASP A 103 -25.93 1.88 6.42
C ASP A 103 -27.02 2.58 5.59
N GLN A 104 -26.73 2.88 4.32
CA GLN A 104 -27.60 3.57 3.36
C GLN A 104 -28.15 4.91 3.89
N LYS A 105 -27.39 5.59 4.75
CA LYS A 105 -27.80 6.89 5.27
C LYS A 105 -27.72 7.98 4.21
N GLU A 106 -28.73 8.85 4.21
CA GLU A 106 -28.84 10.00 3.33
C GLU A 106 -28.85 11.30 4.16
N ASP A 107 -27.76 11.51 4.91
CA ASP A 107 -27.61 12.67 5.78
C ASP A 107 -26.89 13.84 5.07
N GLU A 108 -27.06 15.04 5.62
CA GLU A 108 -26.29 16.22 5.26
C GLU A 108 -25.40 16.64 6.43
N VAL A 109 -24.08 16.66 6.20
CA VAL A 109 -23.09 17.00 7.23
C VAL A 109 -22.29 18.21 6.77
N LYS A 110 -22.34 19.32 7.52
CA LYS A 110 -21.62 20.57 7.18
C LYS A 110 -21.94 21.12 5.78
N ASN A 111 -23.21 21.01 5.36
CA ASN A 111 -23.67 21.36 4.01
C ASN A 111 -23.11 20.47 2.89
N VAL A 112 -22.72 19.23 3.22
CA VAL A 112 -22.30 18.22 2.25
C VAL A 112 -23.33 17.09 2.27
N SER A 113 -24.00 16.92 1.13
CA SER A 113 -24.89 15.79 0.88
C SER A 113 -24.07 14.49 0.82
N LEU A 114 -24.32 13.58 1.76
CA LEU A 114 -23.62 12.30 1.83
C LEU A 114 -23.80 11.47 0.54
N PRO A 115 -25.01 11.35 -0.07
CA PRO A 115 -25.19 10.67 -1.35
C PRO A 115 -24.36 11.26 -2.50
N THR A 116 -24.32 12.60 -2.60
CA THR A 116 -23.53 13.26 -3.66
C THR A 116 -22.04 13.04 -3.44
N PHE A 117 -21.59 13.09 -2.19
CA PHE A 117 -20.20 12.86 -1.84
C PHE A 117 -19.77 11.41 -2.12
N THR A 118 -20.56 10.42 -1.72
CA THR A 118 -20.24 8.99 -1.90
C THR A 118 -20.29 8.56 -3.36
N GLU A 119 -21.16 9.17 -4.17
CA GLU A 119 -21.15 9.01 -5.63
C GLU A 119 -19.85 9.55 -6.26
N ARG A 120 -19.37 10.72 -5.82
CA ARG A 120 -18.07 11.26 -6.27
C ARG A 120 -16.91 10.35 -5.86
N ILE A 121 -16.91 9.86 -4.62
CA ILE A 121 -15.90 8.90 -4.13
C ILE A 121 -15.88 7.66 -5.04
N ARG A 122 -17.03 7.11 -5.40
CA ARG A 122 -17.11 5.91 -6.24
C ARG A 122 -16.49 6.15 -7.63
N LYS A 123 -16.74 7.31 -8.23
CA LYS A 123 -16.15 7.67 -9.54
C LYS A 123 -14.63 7.70 -9.48
N PHE A 124 -14.06 8.40 -8.49
CA PHE A 124 -12.60 8.45 -8.34
C PHE A 124 -11.99 7.11 -7.93
N GLN A 125 -12.70 6.30 -7.16
CA GLN A 125 -12.26 4.93 -6.85
C GLN A 125 -12.09 4.09 -8.11
N ILE A 126 -13.06 4.13 -9.03
CA ILE A 126 -12.97 3.41 -10.32
C ILE A 126 -11.80 3.94 -11.15
N LEU A 127 -11.68 5.26 -11.27
CA LEU A 127 -10.59 5.89 -12.02
C LEU A 127 -9.21 5.47 -11.46
N ASN A 128 -9.02 5.54 -10.16
CA ASN A 128 -7.76 5.14 -9.52
C ASN A 128 -7.45 3.66 -9.77
N GLN A 129 -8.44 2.77 -9.69
CA GLN A 129 -8.26 1.34 -10.00
C GLN A 129 -7.80 1.12 -11.44
N GLN A 130 -8.38 1.85 -12.40
CA GLN A 130 -7.97 1.80 -13.81
C GLN A 130 -6.54 2.31 -14.01
N ILE A 131 -6.18 3.41 -13.34
CA ILE A 131 -4.82 3.96 -13.38
C ILE A 131 -3.82 2.96 -12.78
N PHE A 132 -4.10 2.38 -11.61
CA PHE A 132 -3.22 1.38 -11.02
C PHE A 132 -3.06 0.14 -11.91
N ALA A 133 -4.14 -0.34 -12.53
CA ALA A 133 -4.06 -1.45 -13.48
C ALA A 133 -3.17 -1.10 -14.69
N CYS A 134 -3.31 0.12 -15.22
CA CYS A 134 -2.47 0.64 -16.29
C CYS A 134 -0.98 0.70 -15.87
N LEU A 135 -0.68 1.31 -14.72
CA LEU A 135 0.68 1.42 -14.19
C LEU A 135 1.31 0.04 -13.93
N ASN A 136 0.55 -0.90 -13.37
CA ASN A 136 1.00 -2.27 -13.13
C ASN A 136 1.44 -2.96 -14.44
N LYS A 137 0.66 -2.77 -15.51
CA LYS A 137 1.03 -3.32 -16.82
C LYS A 137 2.43 -2.85 -17.25
N TYR A 138 2.73 -1.56 -17.13
CA TYR A 138 4.02 -1.02 -17.57
C TYR A 138 5.18 -1.28 -16.60
N LEU A 139 4.92 -1.35 -15.30
CA LEU A 139 5.95 -1.57 -14.27
C LEU A 139 6.30 -3.05 -14.07
N CYS A 140 5.45 -4.00 -14.47
CA CYS A 140 5.77 -5.43 -14.39
C CYS A 140 6.66 -5.90 -15.56
N HIS A 141 6.64 -5.20 -16.71
CA HIS A 141 7.47 -5.53 -17.86
C HIS A 141 8.94 -5.12 -17.71
N THR A 142 9.26 -4.19 -16.81
CA THR A 142 10.65 -3.74 -16.58
C THR A 142 11.43 -4.63 -15.62
N THR A 143 10.76 -5.53 -14.89
CA THR A 143 11.37 -6.43 -13.90
C THR A 143 11.62 -7.86 -14.42
N THR A 144 11.33 -8.15 -15.68
CA THR A 144 11.31 -9.54 -16.19
C THR A 144 12.70 -10.16 -16.36
N ASP A 145 13.79 -9.38 -16.35
CA ASP A 145 15.14 -9.93 -16.57
C ASP A 145 15.89 -10.31 -15.28
N GLU A 146 15.47 -9.88 -14.10
CA GLU A 146 16.10 -10.25 -12.82
C GLU A 146 15.05 -10.24 -11.69
N ILE A 147 14.32 -11.34 -11.51
CA ILE A 147 13.53 -11.55 -10.28
C ILE A 147 14.35 -12.46 -9.35
N PRO A 148 15.21 -11.92 -8.46
CA PRO A 148 15.58 -12.69 -7.28
C PRO A 148 14.30 -12.92 -6.48
N VAL A 149 14.07 -14.17 -6.10
CA VAL A 149 12.93 -14.63 -5.30
C VAL A 149 12.63 -13.61 -4.21
N GLU A 150 11.45 -12.98 -4.26
CA GLU A 150 11.00 -11.98 -3.29
C GLU A 150 11.11 -12.60 -1.89
N GLN A 151 12.11 -12.15 -1.11
CA GLN A 151 12.32 -12.66 0.24
C GLN A 151 11.18 -12.17 1.12
N VAL A 152 10.12 -12.98 1.22
CA VAL A 152 9.03 -12.72 2.15
C VAL A 152 9.60 -12.76 3.55
N LYS A 153 9.49 -11.64 4.27
CA LYS A 153 9.92 -11.55 5.66
C LYS A 153 8.98 -12.39 6.52
N CYS A 154 9.39 -13.60 6.86
CA CYS A 154 8.65 -14.47 7.77
C CYS A 154 8.68 -13.86 9.18
N LEU A 155 7.50 -13.67 9.76
CA LEU A 155 7.39 -13.41 11.19
C LEU A 155 7.65 -14.72 11.94
N THR A 156 8.51 -14.69 12.94
CA THR A 156 8.73 -15.85 13.79
C THR A 156 7.47 -16.09 14.64
N PRO A 157 6.86 -17.28 14.60
CA PRO A 157 5.75 -17.60 15.48
C PRO A 157 6.22 -17.48 16.94
N MET A 158 5.32 -17.07 17.84
CA MET A 158 5.64 -17.06 19.27
C MET A 158 6.06 -18.46 19.71
N THR A 159 7.35 -18.63 20.02
CA THR A 159 7.85 -19.85 20.64
C THR A 159 7.55 -19.77 22.12
N LEU A 160 6.65 -20.64 22.61
CA LEU A 160 6.46 -20.87 24.04
C LEU A 160 7.82 -21.31 24.62
N GLN A 161 8.33 -20.59 25.63
CA GLN A 161 9.64 -20.84 26.25
C GLN A 161 9.84 -22.30 26.71
N THR A 162 8.74 -23.01 26.99
CA THR A 162 8.73 -24.43 27.36
C THR A 162 9.32 -25.36 26.29
N ILE A 163 9.30 -24.99 25.00
CA ILE A 163 9.82 -25.83 23.92
C ILE A 163 11.36 -25.80 23.83
N GLN A 164 12.03 -24.80 24.41
CA GLN A 164 13.50 -24.75 24.42
C GLN A 164 14.14 -25.78 25.36
N SER A 165 13.39 -26.31 26.34
CA SER A 165 13.92 -27.29 27.31
C SER A 165 13.78 -28.76 26.89
N SER A 166 13.18 -29.08 25.74
CA SER A 166 12.78 -30.46 25.42
C SER A 166 13.09 -30.94 24.01
N MET A 167 14.22 -30.53 23.41
CA MET A 167 14.71 -31.17 22.18
C MET A 167 16.08 -31.81 22.43
N PRO A 168 16.17 -33.15 22.52
CA PRO A 168 17.46 -33.83 22.58
C PRO A 168 18.22 -33.69 21.26
N ILE A 169 19.52 -33.54 21.40
CA ILE A 169 20.53 -33.40 20.35
C ILE A 169 20.41 -34.59 19.37
N TYR A 170 19.91 -34.36 18.16
CA TYR A 170 20.12 -35.30 17.05
C TYR A 170 21.57 -35.16 16.58
N GLN A 171 22.48 -35.89 17.23
CA GLN A 171 23.78 -36.20 16.68
C GLN A 171 23.59 -37.16 15.49
N HIS A 172 23.99 -36.72 14.29
CA HIS A 172 24.18 -37.61 13.15
C HIS A 172 25.25 -38.66 13.51
N SER A 173 24.82 -39.88 13.81
CA SER A 173 25.67 -41.05 13.83
C SER A 173 26.04 -41.43 12.40
N ARG A 174 27.30 -41.17 12.02
CA ARG A 174 27.96 -41.76 10.85
C ARG A 174 28.00 -43.28 11.04
N LEU A 175 27.44 -44.03 10.10
CA LEU A 175 27.66 -45.48 9.99
C LEU A 175 29.13 -45.73 9.60
N PRO A 176 29.84 -46.68 10.25
CA PRO A 176 31.18 -47.07 9.83
C PRO A 176 31.09 -47.95 8.58
N GLY A 177 31.79 -47.54 7.52
CA GLY A 177 32.02 -48.35 6.33
C GLY A 177 32.81 -49.60 6.71
N THR A 178 32.26 -50.76 6.36
CA THR A 178 32.95 -52.04 6.46
C THR A 178 34.02 -52.17 5.37
N THR A 179 35.12 -52.77 5.80
CA THR A 179 36.43 -52.98 5.20
C THR A 179 36.47 -53.73 3.87
N SER A 180 37.52 -53.41 3.10
CA SER A 180 38.07 -54.12 1.94
C SER A 180 38.74 -55.47 2.33
N GLU A 181 39.00 -56.29 1.29
CA GLU A 181 39.86 -57.49 1.18
C GLU A 181 39.12 -58.84 1.41
N CYS A 182 39.12 -59.83 0.51
CA CYS A 182 40.01 -60.22 -0.61
C CYS A 182 39.25 -60.56 -1.90
#